data_AF-A0A1G3M2Q8-F1
#
_entry.id   AF-A0A1G3M2Q8-F1
#
_cell.length_a   1.000
_cell.length_b   1.000
_cell.length_c   1.000
_cell.angle_alpha   90.00
_cell.angle_beta   90.00
_cell.angle_gamma   90.00
#
_symmetry.space_group_name_H-M   'P 1'
#
loop_
_entity.id
_entity.type
_entity.pdbx_description
1 polymer ?
#
loop_
_entity_poly.entity_id
_entity_poly.type
_entity_poly.pdbx_seq_one_letter_code
_entity_poly.pdbx_strand_id
1 'polypeptide(L)'
;MSNAIATIPAGTTLPAYVTAALAADPSLLAVNKAAAEGIGGGAVPTITANQGMFKSKVDGVETVIQIDVPGMGMMNAPKISAVILAGKPALDRAYFATAYSGAGSEPVSPDCSSEDGIKPKADSPNPQCASCAGCPQNMWGSAKMQDGSSGKGKACAEKKRLAIYSNNGVYRFNVPPATLGDFAAYANQLAAHNLPLSSVITDISFDPAVPTKLVFGFKAILPEAPFAKLQALAKGPEVAAIMQGGASAPAAPAQNQIAAQPAQTGPTAEEIAAKAAADKKAKDAADKKAKAEKAAADKKAKEEAEAAAKAAAGADAGLGIDLGMDLNAGAEGDLAAGDLAVGGGDLVSDEELADLFAV
;
A
#
# COMPACT_ATOMS: atom_id res chain seq x y z
N MET A 1 13.31 12.85 36.11
CA MET A 1 14.76 12.90 36.39
C MET A 1 15.44 13.41 35.13
N SER A 2 15.99 14.62 35.15
CA SER A 2 16.60 15.24 33.97
C SER A 2 17.95 14.57 33.66
N ASN A 3 18.08 13.97 32.48
CA ASN A 3 19.37 13.49 31.98
C ASN A 3 20.19 14.71 31.53
N ALA A 4 20.97 15.28 32.45
CA ALA A 4 21.93 16.32 32.10
C ALA A 4 23.13 15.67 31.39
N ILE A 5 23.22 15.87 30.08
CA ILE A 5 24.40 15.51 29.29
C ILE A 5 25.47 16.57 29.61
N ALA A 6 26.65 16.14 30.08
CA ALA A 6 27.80 17.02 30.19
C ALA A 6 28.28 17.36 28.77
N THR A 7 27.97 18.56 28.29
CA THR A 7 28.44 19.04 26.99
C THR A 7 29.92 19.44 27.07
N ILE A 8 30.65 19.18 25.98
CA ILE A 8 32.05 19.64 25.84
C ILE A 8 32.04 21.18 25.84
N PRO A 9 32.84 21.85 26.68
CA PRO A 9 32.86 23.31 26.72
C PRO A 9 33.32 23.90 25.38
N ALA A 10 32.65 24.96 24.94
CA ALA A 10 32.99 25.67 23.70
C ALA A 10 34.44 26.17 23.77
N GLY A 11 35.24 25.84 22.74
CA GLY A 11 36.67 26.20 22.67
C GLY A 11 37.63 25.10 23.12
N THR A 12 37.16 23.87 23.37
CA THR A 12 38.05 22.73 23.63
C THR A 12 38.90 22.44 22.39
N THR A 13 40.22 22.61 22.51
CA THR A 13 41.18 22.25 21.46
C THR A 13 41.55 20.78 21.54
N LEU A 14 41.54 20.09 20.40
CA LEU A 14 41.96 18.69 20.34
C LEU A 14 43.47 18.58 20.59
N PRO A 15 43.91 17.68 21.50
CA PRO A 15 45.33 17.39 21.67
C PRO A 15 45.97 16.93 20.36
N ALA A 16 47.24 17.30 20.14
CA ALA A 16 47.95 17.05 18.87
C ALA A 16 47.95 15.58 18.42
N TYR A 17 47.99 14.63 19.35
CA TYR A 17 47.96 13.20 19.03
C TYR A 17 46.60 12.73 18.47
N VAL A 18 45.49 13.32 18.92
CA VAL A 18 44.14 13.00 18.40
C VAL A 18 43.98 13.61 17.01
N THR A 19 44.47 14.83 16.81
CA THR A 19 44.45 15.49 15.50
C THR A 19 45.30 14.72 14.48
N ALA A 20 46.47 14.23 14.88
CA ALA A 20 47.32 13.39 14.02
C ALA A 20 46.68 12.04 13.70
N ALA A 21 46.04 11.38 14.68
CA ALA A 21 45.32 10.13 14.46
C ALA A 21 44.13 10.31 13.51
N LEU A 22 43.38 11.40 13.64
CA LEU A 22 42.24 11.69 12.76
C LEU A 22 42.66 12.08 11.35
N ALA A 23 43.80 12.75 11.18
CA ALA A 23 44.36 13.05 9.88
C ALA A 23 44.90 11.78 9.17
N ALA A 24 45.42 10.81 9.93
CA ALA A 24 45.90 9.53 9.41
C ALA A 24 44.75 8.57 9.07
N ASP A 25 43.67 8.59 9.85
CA ASP A 25 42.47 7.79 9.62
C ASP A 25 41.19 8.61 9.91
N PRO A 26 40.59 9.22 8.87
CA PRO A 26 39.33 9.95 9.00
C PRO A 26 38.15 9.10 9.47
N SER A 27 38.24 7.75 9.36
CA SER A 27 37.15 6.84 9.75
C SER A 27 36.95 6.74 11.26
N LEU A 28 37.91 7.21 12.06
CA LEU A 28 37.78 7.28 13.52
C LEU A 28 36.60 8.19 13.97
N LEU A 29 36.22 9.19 13.17
CA LEU A 29 35.00 9.97 13.39
C LEU A 29 33.72 9.15 13.14
N ALA A 30 33.77 8.18 12.22
CA ALA A 30 32.63 7.31 11.92
C ALA A 30 32.26 6.42 13.11
N VAL A 31 33.19 6.16 14.04
CA VAL A 31 32.90 5.42 15.30
C VAL A 31 31.91 6.19 16.18
N ASN A 32 32.00 7.52 16.25
CA ASN A 32 31.04 8.33 17.01
C ASN A 32 29.65 8.29 16.36
N LYS A 33 29.60 8.31 15.03
CA LYS A 33 28.36 8.17 14.27
C LYS A 33 27.75 6.78 14.47
N ALA A 34 28.54 5.72 14.30
CA ALA A 34 28.11 4.33 14.51
C ALA A 34 27.69 4.05 15.96
N ALA A 35 28.34 4.70 16.95
CA ALA A 35 27.95 4.60 18.35
C ALA A 35 26.65 5.35 18.66
N ALA A 36 26.32 6.39 17.90
CA ALA A 36 25.03 7.10 18.01
C ALA A 36 23.92 6.41 17.19
N GLU A 37 24.28 5.76 16.08
CA GLU A 37 23.37 4.99 15.24
C GLU A 37 22.75 3.83 16.04
N GLY A 38 21.42 3.75 16.03
CA GLY A 38 20.66 2.75 16.79
C GLY A 38 20.48 3.05 18.29
N ILE A 39 21.19 4.05 18.84
CA ILE A 39 20.95 4.55 20.21
C ILE A 39 19.97 5.71 20.15
N GLY A 40 18.71 5.33 20.02
CA GLY A 40 17.57 6.23 19.93
C GLY A 40 16.51 5.54 19.09
N GLY A 41 15.32 5.36 19.64
CA GLY A 41 14.13 5.09 18.82
C GLY A 41 13.80 6.32 17.98
N GLY A 42 14.70 6.66 17.05
CA GLY A 42 14.55 7.75 16.11
C GLY A 42 13.29 7.53 15.29
N ALA A 43 12.55 8.60 15.06
CA ALA A 43 11.34 8.55 14.25
C ALA A 43 11.71 7.99 12.87
N VAL A 44 11.20 6.79 12.56
CA VAL A 44 11.45 6.12 11.28
C VAL A 44 11.04 7.07 10.14
N PRO A 45 11.94 7.38 9.19
CA PRO A 45 11.61 8.24 8.06
C PRO A 45 10.34 7.73 7.38
N THR A 46 9.36 8.59 7.16
CA THR A 46 8.03 8.19 6.66
C THR A 46 7.61 9.07 5.50
N ILE A 47 7.14 8.48 4.41
CA ILE A 47 6.42 9.20 3.36
C ILE A 47 4.93 8.98 3.56
N THR A 48 4.18 10.09 3.63
CA THR A 48 2.72 10.09 3.74
C THR A 48 2.12 10.72 2.50
N ALA A 49 1.16 10.02 1.89
CA ALA A 49 0.33 10.55 0.83
C ALA A 49 -1.00 11.03 1.43
N ASN A 50 -1.22 12.33 1.50
CA ASN A 50 -2.45 12.90 2.04
C ASN A 50 -2.82 14.20 1.30
N GLN A 51 -4.11 14.40 1.04
CA GLN A 51 -4.67 15.57 0.37
C GLN A 51 -4.00 15.91 -0.97
N GLY A 52 -3.67 14.90 -1.78
CA GLY A 52 -3.05 15.10 -3.09
C GLY A 52 -1.59 15.52 -3.05
N MET A 53 -0.92 15.43 -1.88
CA MET A 53 0.50 15.75 -1.74
C MET A 53 1.25 14.60 -1.07
N PHE A 54 2.51 14.42 -1.47
CA PHE A 54 3.46 13.58 -0.77
C PHE A 54 4.25 14.42 0.24
N LYS A 55 4.27 13.98 1.49
CA LYS A 55 5.05 14.59 2.56
C LYS A 55 6.06 13.59 3.10
N SER A 56 7.33 13.99 3.12
CA SER A 56 8.39 13.26 3.81
C SER A 56 8.52 13.76 5.23
N LYS A 57 8.59 12.84 6.19
CA LYS A 57 8.90 13.12 7.59
C LYS A 57 10.22 12.46 7.93
N VAL A 58 11.25 13.26 8.17
CA VAL A 58 12.59 12.81 8.59
C VAL A 58 12.94 13.51 9.89
N ASP A 59 13.31 12.76 10.92
CA ASP A 59 13.65 13.29 12.26
C ASP A 59 12.57 14.22 12.87
N GLY A 60 11.30 13.94 12.57
CA GLY A 60 10.17 14.74 13.04
C GLY A 60 9.87 15.99 12.22
N VAL A 61 10.74 16.36 11.27
CA VAL A 61 10.53 17.48 10.34
C VAL A 61 9.70 16.99 9.16
N GLU A 62 8.53 17.62 8.96
CA GLU A 62 7.66 17.35 7.81
C GLU A 62 7.95 18.33 6.68
N THR A 63 8.32 17.80 5.53
CA THR A 63 8.57 18.53 4.28
C THR A 63 7.65 18.02 3.18
N VAL A 64 7.10 18.93 2.38
CA VAL A 64 6.36 18.56 1.17
C VAL A 64 7.36 18.23 0.08
N ILE A 65 7.18 17.08 -0.58
CA ILE A 65 8.02 16.70 -1.71
C ILE A 65 7.63 17.58 -2.90
N GLN A 66 8.57 18.41 -3.35
CA GLN A 66 8.41 19.30 -4.50
C GLN A 66 9.32 18.87 -5.64
N ILE A 67 8.87 19.15 -6.86
CA ILE A 67 9.61 18.95 -8.10
C ILE A 67 9.80 20.30 -8.77
N ASP A 68 10.97 20.50 -9.36
CA ASP A 68 11.18 21.66 -10.22
C ASP A 68 10.56 21.36 -11.59
N VAL A 69 9.57 22.16 -11.98
CA VAL A 69 9.00 22.07 -13.33
C VAL A 69 9.55 23.22 -14.17
N PRO A 70 10.28 22.92 -15.26
CA PRO A 70 10.83 23.94 -16.13
C PRO A 70 9.78 24.97 -16.56
N GLY A 71 10.00 26.23 -16.21
CA GLY A 71 9.11 27.35 -16.53
C GLY A 71 7.95 27.59 -15.55
N MET A 72 7.76 26.74 -14.53
CA MET A 72 6.74 26.92 -13.49
C MET A 72 7.31 26.91 -12.06
N GLY A 73 8.59 26.59 -11.88
CA GLY A 73 9.28 26.56 -10.59
C GLY A 73 8.90 25.34 -9.75
N MET A 74 9.21 25.40 -8.44
CA MET A 74 8.97 24.30 -7.51
C MET A 74 7.47 24.08 -7.27
N MET A 75 6.94 22.95 -7.68
CA MET A 75 5.55 22.53 -7.42
C MET A 75 5.48 21.24 -6.62
N ASN A 76 4.33 20.96 -6.00
CA ASN A 76 4.12 19.69 -5.28
C ASN A 76 4.20 18.51 -6.26
N ALA A 77 4.94 17.47 -5.89
CA ALA A 77 5.09 16.27 -6.71
C ALA A 77 3.72 15.57 -6.89
N PRO A 78 3.18 15.45 -8.12
CA PRO A 78 1.91 14.76 -8.37
C PRO A 78 2.06 13.23 -8.31
N LYS A 79 3.29 12.75 -8.44
CA LYS A 79 3.70 11.34 -8.39
C LYS A 79 5.06 11.24 -7.69
N ILE A 80 5.39 10.06 -7.16
CA ILE A 80 6.74 9.73 -6.71
C ILE A 80 7.18 8.41 -7.36
N SER A 81 8.45 8.31 -7.76
CA SER A 81 9.06 7.05 -8.16
C SER A 81 9.69 6.38 -6.93
N ALA A 82 9.41 5.09 -6.73
CA ALA A 82 9.91 4.34 -5.59
C ALA A 82 10.14 2.88 -5.92
N VAL A 83 11.11 2.25 -5.23
CA VAL A 83 11.29 0.78 -5.23
C VAL A 83 10.79 0.23 -3.92
N ILE A 84 9.98 -0.82 -3.97
CA ILE A 84 9.43 -1.46 -2.78
C ILE A 84 10.43 -2.53 -2.32
N LEU A 85 11.13 -2.26 -1.21
CA LEU A 85 12.15 -3.15 -0.65
C LEU A 85 11.54 -4.29 0.16
N ALA A 86 10.48 -4.00 0.93
CA ALA A 86 9.80 -4.98 1.75
C ALA A 86 8.35 -4.57 2.02
N GLY A 87 7.48 -5.57 2.24
CA GLY A 87 6.10 -5.36 2.66
C GLY A 87 5.74 -6.27 3.83
N LYS A 88 5.14 -5.70 4.87
CA LYS A 88 4.69 -6.47 6.03
C LYS A 88 3.57 -7.43 5.61
N PRO A 89 3.64 -8.75 5.90
CA PRO A 89 2.59 -9.70 5.49
C PRO A 89 1.22 -9.34 6.07
N ALA A 90 1.18 -9.04 7.37
CA ALA A 90 0.00 -8.57 8.07
C ALA A 90 -0.38 -7.13 7.69
N LEU A 91 -1.68 -6.81 7.85
CA LEU A 91 -2.19 -5.45 7.78
C LEU A 91 -2.13 -4.82 9.16
N ASP A 92 -1.59 -3.61 9.23
CA ASP A 92 -1.69 -2.80 10.42
C ASP A 92 -3.13 -2.31 10.57
N ARG A 93 -3.61 -2.23 11.81
CA ARG A 93 -4.94 -1.73 12.13
C ARG A 93 -4.83 -0.58 13.10
N ALA A 94 -5.62 0.46 12.88
CA ALA A 94 -5.73 1.59 13.79
C ALA A 94 -7.18 2.06 13.87
N TYR A 95 -7.68 2.21 15.09
CA TYR A 95 -8.98 2.78 15.40
C TYR A 95 -8.80 4.06 16.21
N PHE A 96 -9.58 5.08 15.85
CA PHE A 96 -9.65 6.36 16.52
C PHE A 96 -11.12 6.55 16.94
N ALA A 97 -11.36 6.79 18.22
CA ALA A 97 -12.69 7.08 18.75
C ALA A 97 -13.16 8.47 18.32
N THR A 98 -12.23 9.41 18.21
CA THR A 98 -12.48 10.78 17.73
C THR A 98 -12.28 10.88 16.23
N ALA A 99 -13.18 11.57 15.55
CA ALA A 99 -12.99 11.94 14.16
C ALA A 99 -11.75 12.84 14.00
N TYR A 100 -11.08 12.72 12.85
CA TYR A 100 -9.95 13.56 12.50
C TYR A 100 -10.37 15.04 12.46
N SER A 101 -9.73 15.89 13.25
CA SER A 101 -10.10 17.30 13.44
C SER A 101 -9.63 18.24 12.32
N GLY A 102 -9.03 17.73 11.24
CA GLY A 102 -8.63 18.52 10.08
C GLY A 102 -7.13 18.84 10.03
N ALA A 103 -6.71 19.54 8.96
CA ALA A 103 -5.31 19.86 8.69
C ALA A 103 -4.69 20.76 9.78
N GLY A 104 -3.54 20.36 10.32
CA GLY A 104 -2.83 21.07 11.40
C GLY A 104 -3.10 20.53 12.80
N SER A 105 -3.95 19.51 12.94
CA SER A 105 -4.16 18.83 14.22
C SER A 105 -2.94 18.01 14.60
N GLU A 106 -2.55 18.07 15.87
CA GLU A 106 -1.42 17.31 16.40
C GLU A 106 -1.67 15.80 16.21
N PRO A 107 -0.66 15.00 15.81
CA PRO A 107 -0.84 13.59 15.56
C PRO A 107 -1.28 12.87 16.84
N VAL A 108 -2.57 12.49 16.88
CA VAL A 108 -3.14 11.72 17.99
C VAL A 108 -2.79 10.26 17.80
N SER A 109 -2.39 9.60 18.90
CA SER A 109 -2.21 8.15 18.90
C SER A 109 -3.57 7.45 18.80
N PRO A 110 -3.66 6.31 18.11
CA PRO A 110 -4.91 5.56 18.01
C PRO A 110 -5.34 5.03 19.38
N ASP A 111 -6.65 5.05 19.64
CA ASP A 111 -7.27 4.43 20.82
C ASP A 111 -7.01 2.93 20.87
N CYS A 112 -7.00 2.28 19.70
CA CYS A 112 -6.67 0.87 19.58
C CYS A 112 -5.84 0.66 18.32
N SER A 113 -4.72 -0.05 18.43
CA SER A 113 -3.91 -0.42 17.26
C SER A 113 -3.47 -1.86 17.31
N SER A 114 -3.18 -2.43 16.14
CA SER A 114 -2.65 -3.77 15.99
C SER A 114 -1.63 -3.76 14.85
N GLU A 115 -0.51 -4.45 15.06
CA GLU A 115 0.53 -4.64 14.04
C GLU A 115 0.45 -5.99 13.36
N ASP A 116 -0.09 -7.01 14.04
CA ASP A 116 -0.26 -8.33 13.46
C ASP A 116 -1.61 -8.47 12.73
N GLY A 117 -2.53 -7.51 12.94
CA GLY A 117 -3.89 -7.56 12.44
C GLY A 117 -4.74 -8.65 13.12
N ILE A 118 -4.24 -9.29 14.18
CA ILE A 118 -4.83 -10.42 14.90
C ILE A 118 -5.38 -9.96 16.25
N LYS A 119 -4.60 -9.21 17.03
CA LYS A 119 -5.01 -8.69 18.35
C LYS A 119 -4.52 -7.25 18.56
N PRO A 120 -5.19 -6.46 19.40
CA PRO A 120 -4.65 -5.16 19.80
C PRO A 120 -3.27 -5.32 20.45
N LYS A 121 -2.42 -4.32 20.24
CA LYS A 121 -1.15 -4.22 20.96
C LYS A 121 -1.40 -4.03 22.45
N ALA A 122 -0.48 -4.53 23.26
CA ALA A 122 -0.55 -4.43 24.72
C ALA A 122 -0.53 -2.97 25.22
N ASP A 123 0.06 -2.05 24.46
CA ASP A 123 0.14 -0.62 24.73
C ASP A 123 -1.03 0.19 24.14
N SER A 124 -2.03 -0.47 23.55
CA SER A 124 -3.24 0.21 23.08
C SER A 124 -3.99 0.83 24.27
N PRO A 125 -4.25 2.15 24.27
CA PRO A 125 -4.92 2.81 25.41
C PRO A 125 -6.30 2.22 25.71
N ASN A 126 -7.08 1.95 24.67
CA ASN A 126 -8.48 1.53 24.73
C ASN A 126 -8.73 0.36 23.75
N PRO A 127 -8.26 -0.87 24.06
CA PRO A 127 -8.43 -2.03 23.19
C PRO A 127 -9.92 -2.34 22.98
N GLN A 128 -10.34 -2.41 21.71
CA GLN A 128 -11.76 -2.54 21.36
C GLN A 128 -12.30 -3.98 21.42
N CYS A 129 -11.43 -4.97 21.33
CA CYS A 129 -11.79 -6.39 21.34
C CYS A 129 -10.55 -7.26 21.60
N ALA A 130 -10.72 -8.48 22.13
CA ALA A 130 -9.63 -9.44 22.31
C ALA A 130 -9.02 -9.93 20.98
N SER A 131 -9.79 -9.90 19.89
CA SER A 131 -9.36 -10.27 18.55
C SER A 131 -9.82 -9.24 17.53
N CYS A 132 -8.94 -8.84 16.62
CA CYS A 132 -9.26 -7.93 15.53
C CYS A 132 -10.30 -8.52 14.56
N ALA A 133 -10.32 -9.84 14.40
CA ALA A 133 -11.29 -10.52 13.53
C ALA A 133 -12.73 -10.37 14.03
N GLY A 134 -12.93 -10.41 15.36
CA GLY A 134 -14.24 -10.25 16.01
C GLY A 134 -14.57 -8.82 16.44
N CYS A 135 -13.76 -7.83 16.04
CA CYS A 135 -13.91 -6.46 16.53
C CYS A 135 -15.12 -5.75 15.88
N PRO A 136 -16.01 -5.11 16.67
CA PRO A 136 -17.14 -4.37 16.11
C PRO A 136 -16.71 -3.21 15.20
N GLN A 137 -15.53 -2.63 15.46
CA GLN A 137 -14.95 -1.56 14.63
C GLN A 137 -14.40 -2.07 13.29
N ASN A 138 -14.27 -3.39 13.09
CA ASN A 138 -13.85 -4.00 11.83
C ASN A 138 -15.04 -4.37 10.92
N MET A 139 -16.27 -4.08 11.34
CA MET A 139 -17.46 -4.38 10.55
C MET A 139 -17.70 -3.32 9.48
N TRP A 140 -18.14 -3.72 8.29
CA TRP A 140 -18.64 -2.77 7.28
C TRP A 140 -19.83 -1.99 7.83
N GLY A 141 -19.85 -0.68 7.62
CA GLY A 141 -20.87 0.21 8.20
C GLY A 141 -20.54 0.75 9.59
N SER A 142 -19.43 0.34 10.20
CA SER A 142 -19.01 0.84 11.52
C SER A 142 -18.39 2.23 11.47
N ALA A 143 -17.87 2.66 10.31
CA ALA A 143 -17.25 3.98 10.15
C ALA A 143 -18.20 5.09 10.62
N LYS A 144 -17.65 6.11 11.27
CA LYS A 144 -18.39 7.31 11.66
C LYS A 144 -17.91 8.48 10.80
N MET A 145 -18.86 9.19 10.22
CA MET A 145 -18.61 10.45 9.53
C MET A 145 -18.49 11.58 10.55
N GLN A 146 -17.97 12.73 10.12
CA GLN A 146 -17.75 13.88 11.00
C GLN A 146 -19.05 14.46 11.56
N ASP A 147 -20.18 14.24 10.87
CA ASP A 147 -21.54 14.61 11.31
C ASP A 147 -22.17 13.58 12.27
N GLY A 148 -21.44 12.52 12.64
CA GLY A 148 -21.91 11.44 13.51
C GLY A 148 -22.73 10.36 12.80
N SER A 149 -23.00 10.51 11.50
CA SER A 149 -23.71 9.50 10.70
C SER A 149 -22.82 8.26 10.44
N SER A 150 -23.47 7.12 10.17
CA SER A 150 -22.75 5.88 9.84
C SER A 150 -22.25 5.92 8.40
N GLY A 151 -20.93 5.84 8.24
CA GLY A 151 -20.25 5.68 6.97
C GLY A 151 -20.30 4.23 6.48
N LYS A 152 -20.19 4.04 5.16
CA LYS A 152 -20.20 2.71 4.53
C LYS A 152 -18.95 1.86 4.82
N GLY A 153 -17.87 2.48 5.30
CA GLY A 153 -16.59 1.82 5.57
C GLY A 153 -16.49 1.13 6.93
N LYS A 154 -15.28 0.67 7.26
CA LYS A 154 -14.91 0.19 8.59
C LYS A 154 -14.36 1.35 9.41
N ALA A 155 -14.65 1.41 10.70
CA ALA A 155 -14.09 2.42 11.60
C ALA A 155 -12.62 2.15 11.94
N CYS A 156 -12.26 0.88 12.04
CA CYS A 156 -10.88 0.44 12.19
C CYS A 156 -10.20 0.43 10.82
N ALA A 157 -9.28 1.36 10.60
CA ALA A 157 -8.57 1.52 9.34
C ALA A 157 -7.48 0.44 9.20
N GLU A 158 -7.50 -0.26 8.07
CA GLU A 158 -6.49 -1.24 7.67
C GLU A 158 -5.44 -0.58 6.76
N LYS A 159 -4.16 -0.76 7.04
CA LYS A 159 -3.06 -0.19 6.25
C LYS A 159 -2.03 -1.27 5.94
N LYS A 160 -1.47 -1.25 4.73
CA LYS A 160 -0.31 -2.08 4.37
C LYS A 160 0.95 -1.28 4.59
N ARG A 161 1.83 -1.76 5.48
CA ARG A 161 3.13 -1.14 5.72
C ARG A 161 4.15 -1.65 4.71
N LEU A 162 4.78 -0.74 4.00
CA LEU A 162 5.87 -0.98 3.06
C LEU A 162 7.12 -0.22 3.51
N ALA A 163 8.29 -0.79 3.21
CA ALA A 163 9.55 -0.07 3.17
C ALA A 163 9.85 0.24 1.71
N ILE A 164 9.97 1.52 1.38
CA ILE A 164 10.24 1.99 0.02
C ILE A 164 11.56 2.74 -0.02
N TYR A 165 12.30 2.59 -1.11
CA TYR A 165 13.42 3.47 -1.45
C TYR A 165 12.92 4.53 -2.43
N SER A 166 13.12 5.79 -2.10
CA SER A 166 12.77 6.95 -2.95
C SER A 166 13.66 8.12 -2.52
N ASN A 167 13.95 9.09 -3.41
CA ASN A 167 14.75 10.28 -3.08
C ASN A 167 15.99 9.99 -2.21
N ASN A 168 16.76 8.96 -2.58
CA ASN A 168 18.00 8.52 -1.90
C ASN A 168 17.86 8.15 -0.41
N GLY A 169 16.69 7.71 0.02
CA GLY A 169 16.47 7.23 1.38
C GLY A 169 15.47 6.08 1.46
N VAL A 170 15.53 5.35 2.58
CA VAL A 170 14.54 4.32 2.91
C VAL A 170 13.45 4.93 3.78
N TYR A 171 12.20 4.81 3.34
CA TYR A 171 11.04 5.37 4.01
C TYR A 171 10.01 4.30 4.34
N ARG A 172 9.34 4.47 5.47
CA ARG A 172 8.07 3.81 5.73
C ARG A 172 6.99 4.44 4.86
N PHE A 173 6.22 3.60 4.18
CA PHE A 173 5.04 4.01 3.43
C PHE A 173 3.83 3.16 3.82
N ASN A 174 2.71 3.82 4.10
CA ASN A 174 1.48 3.15 4.48
C ASN A 174 0.45 3.27 3.36
N VAL A 175 0.11 2.14 2.74
CA VAL A 175 -0.94 2.10 1.72
C VAL A 175 -2.30 2.23 2.40
N PRO A 176 -3.15 3.21 2.01
CA PRO A 176 -4.45 3.43 2.62
C PRO A 176 -5.47 2.35 2.24
N PRO A 177 -6.55 2.16 3.03
CA PRO A 177 -7.55 1.10 2.81
C PRO A 177 -8.15 1.09 1.39
N ALA A 178 -8.42 2.28 0.83
CA ALA A 178 -9.04 2.44 -0.49
C ALA A 178 -8.16 1.91 -1.65
N THR A 179 -6.87 1.73 -1.41
CA THR A 179 -5.87 1.36 -2.41
C THR A 179 -5.36 -0.08 -2.24
N LEU A 180 -5.68 -0.74 -1.12
CA LEU A 180 -5.15 -2.09 -0.83
C LEU A 180 -5.45 -3.12 -1.93
N GLY A 181 -6.65 -3.05 -2.53
CA GLY A 181 -7.05 -3.93 -3.63
C GLY A 181 -6.21 -3.71 -4.88
N ASP A 182 -6.04 -2.45 -5.30
CA ASP A 182 -5.24 -2.08 -6.46
C ASP A 182 -3.76 -2.42 -6.29
N PHE A 183 -3.22 -2.22 -5.08
CA PHE A 183 -1.85 -2.62 -4.76
C PHE A 183 -1.67 -4.14 -4.85
N ALA A 184 -2.63 -4.93 -4.36
CA ALA A 184 -2.59 -6.37 -4.47
C ALA A 184 -2.66 -6.83 -5.95
N ALA A 185 -3.52 -6.18 -6.75
CA ALA A 185 -3.60 -6.45 -8.18
C ALA A 185 -2.26 -6.14 -8.89
N TYR A 186 -1.64 -4.99 -8.60
CA TYR A 186 -0.34 -4.62 -9.12
C TYR A 186 0.77 -5.62 -8.74
N ALA A 187 0.84 -6.00 -7.47
CA ALA A 187 1.83 -6.98 -7.00
C ALA A 187 1.64 -8.36 -7.66
N ASN A 188 0.39 -8.82 -7.82
CA ASN A 188 0.08 -10.07 -8.49
C ASN A 188 0.40 -10.02 -9.98
N GLN A 189 0.18 -8.89 -10.65
CA GLN A 189 0.55 -8.69 -12.04
C GLN A 189 2.06 -8.82 -12.23
N LEU A 190 2.85 -8.16 -11.38
CA LEU A 190 4.31 -8.31 -11.42
C LEU A 190 4.76 -9.75 -11.16
N ALA A 191 4.15 -10.42 -10.18
CA ALA A 191 4.43 -11.82 -9.90
C ALA A 191 4.11 -12.74 -11.10
N ALA A 192 3.03 -12.47 -11.83
CA ALA A 192 2.67 -13.21 -13.05
C ALA A 192 3.73 -13.04 -14.17
N HIS A 193 4.50 -11.95 -14.15
CA HIS A 193 5.62 -11.71 -15.06
C HIS A 193 6.98 -12.12 -14.48
N ASN A 194 7.02 -12.83 -13.34
CA ASN A 194 8.25 -13.19 -12.62
C ASN A 194 9.11 -11.98 -12.23
N LEU A 195 8.49 -10.81 -12.05
CA LEU A 195 9.16 -9.60 -11.62
C LEU A 195 8.94 -9.41 -10.11
N PRO A 196 9.98 -9.50 -9.27
CA PRO A 196 9.85 -9.15 -7.87
C PRO A 196 9.64 -7.64 -7.69
N LEU A 197 8.86 -7.26 -6.68
CA LEU A 197 8.61 -5.84 -6.35
C LEU A 197 9.90 -5.03 -6.09
N SER A 198 10.97 -5.69 -5.65
CA SER A 198 12.26 -5.08 -5.38
C SER A 198 13.13 -4.85 -6.63
N SER A 199 12.75 -5.38 -7.81
CA SER A 199 13.48 -5.18 -9.06
C SER A 199 12.84 -4.17 -10.00
N VAL A 200 11.76 -3.50 -9.59
CA VAL A 200 11.01 -2.57 -10.44
C VAL A 200 10.90 -1.20 -9.80
N ILE A 201 10.99 -0.16 -10.62
CA ILE A 201 10.66 1.20 -10.24
C ILE A 201 9.15 1.36 -10.40
N THR A 202 8.48 1.67 -9.31
CA THR A 202 7.03 1.88 -9.25
C THR A 202 6.73 3.38 -9.12
N ASP A 203 5.91 3.91 -10.03
CA ASP A 203 5.34 5.24 -9.89
C ASP A 203 4.10 5.17 -9.01
N ILE A 204 4.04 6.01 -7.97
CA ILE A 204 2.91 6.14 -7.05
C ILE A 204 2.30 7.52 -7.29
N SER A 205 1.05 7.57 -7.71
CA SER A 205 0.32 8.81 -7.98
C SER A 205 -1.06 8.80 -7.34
N PHE A 206 -1.74 9.96 -7.33
CA PHE A 206 -3.13 10.05 -6.90
C PHE A 206 -4.07 9.76 -8.07
N ASP A 207 -5.17 9.06 -7.78
CA ASP A 207 -6.25 8.87 -8.75
C ASP A 207 -6.93 10.24 -9.00
N PRO A 208 -7.05 10.70 -10.26
CA PRO A 208 -7.67 11.98 -10.59
C PRO A 208 -9.16 12.04 -10.25
N ALA A 209 -9.85 10.89 -10.19
CA ALA A 209 -11.26 10.82 -9.82
C ALA A 209 -11.46 10.77 -8.30
N VAL A 210 -10.50 10.20 -7.55
CA VAL A 210 -10.59 10.01 -6.10
C VAL A 210 -9.25 10.36 -5.43
N PRO A 211 -9.06 11.60 -4.95
CA PRO A 211 -7.77 12.10 -4.45
C PRO A 211 -7.30 11.47 -3.11
N THR A 212 -8.05 10.50 -2.58
CA THR A 212 -7.69 9.69 -1.42
C THR A 212 -7.18 8.29 -1.80
N LYS A 213 -7.30 7.94 -3.08
CA LYS A 213 -6.86 6.67 -3.65
C LYS A 213 -5.55 6.90 -4.41
N LEU A 214 -4.60 6.00 -4.18
CA LEU A 214 -3.35 5.96 -4.93
C LEU A 214 -3.41 4.92 -6.04
N VAL A 215 -2.66 5.19 -7.10
CA VAL A 215 -2.45 4.32 -8.25
C VAL A 215 -0.97 3.93 -8.30
N PHE A 216 -0.70 2.65 -8.56
CA PHE A 216 0.65 2.12 -8.72
C PHE A 216 0.87 1.77 -10.19
N GLY A 217 1.88 2.40 -10.80
CA GLY A 217 2.30 2.17 -12.18
C GLY A 217 3.68 1.53 -12.24
N PHE A 218 3.89 0.61 -13.18
CA PHE A 218 5.23 0.14 -13.52
C PHE A 218 5.92 1.19 -14.39
N LYS A 219 7.08 1.69 -13.96
CA LYS A 219 7.89 2.64 -14.71
C LYS A 219 8.98 1.93 -15.52
N ALA A 220 9.84 1.18 -14.83
CA ALA A 220 10.97 0.48 -15.46
C ALA A 220 11.48 -0.67 -14.57
N ILE A 221 12.27 -1.57 -15.16
CA ILE A 221 13.07 -2.54 -14.40
C ILE A 221 14.35 -1.85 -13.92
N LEU A 222 14.80 -2.18 -12.71
CA LEU A 222 16.06 -1.65 -12.20
C LEU A 222 17.25 -2.20 -13.00
N PRO A 223 18.22 -1.34 -13.37
CA PRO A 223 19.51 -1.80 -13.84
C PRO A 223 20.22 -2.67 -12.78
N GLU A 224 21.14 -3.53 -13.20
CA GLU A 224 21.80 -4.52 -12.33
C GLU A 224 22.55 -3.88 -11.15
N ALA A 225 23.24 -2.78 -11.44
CA ALA A 225 24.09 -2.10 -10.51
C ALA A 225 23.31 -1.46 -9.32
N PRO A 226 22.22 -0.68 -9.53
CA PRO A 226 21.39 -0.19 -8.42
C PRO A 226 20.61 -1.31 -7.73
N PHE A 227 20.25 -2.38 -8.45
CA PHE A 227 19.55 -3.53 -7.86
C PHE A 227 20.36 -4.20 -6.75
N ALA A 228 21.67 -4.40 -6.93
CA ALA A 228 22.54 -4.98 -5.91
C ALA A 228 22.59 -4.11 -4.63
N LYS A 229 22.71 -2.79 -4.78
CA LYS A 229 22.71 -1.84 -3.65
C LYS A 229 21.39 -1.87 -2.89
N LEU A 230 20.26 -1.85 -3.60
CA LEU A 230 18.93 -1.90 -2.97
C LEU A 230 18.64 -3.24 -2.30
N GLN A 231 19.15 -4.35 -2.84
CA GLN A 231 19.06 -5.65 -2.17
C GLN A 231 19.85 -5.70 -0.87
N ALA A 232 21.02 -5.06 -0.80
CA ALA A 232 21.77 -4.93 0.44
C ALA A 232 20.98 -4.10 1.47
N LEU A 233 20.40 -2.97 1.04
CA LEU A 233 19.54 -2.13 1.88
C LEU A 233 18.28 -2.85 2.35
N ALA A 234 17.67 -3.69 1.50
CA ALA A 234 16.51 -4.50 1.86
C ALA A 234 16.76 -5.45 3.04
N LYS A 235 18.01 -5.89 3.21
CA LYS A 235 18.46 -6.74 4.34
C LYS A 235 19.03 -5.92 5.50
N GLY A 236 19.12 -4.59 5.34
CA GLY A 236 19.70 -3.68 6.31
C GLY A 236 18.83 -3.46 7.56
N PRO A 237 19.42 -2.90 8.62
CA PRO A 237 18.72 -2.63 9.88
C PRO A 237 17.58 -1.60 9.72
N GLU A 238 17.68 -0.69 8.74
CA GLU A 238 16.65 0.33 8.47
C GLU A 238 15.32 -0.29 8.04
N VAL A 239 15.36 -1.24 7.08
CA VAL A 239 14.17 -1.95 6.62
C VAL A 239 13.62 -2.85 7.73
N ALA A 240 14.50 -3.49 8.49
CA ALA A 240 14.09 -4.28 9.66
C ALA A 240 13.37 -3.41 10.70
N ALA A 241 13.85 -2.19 11.00
CA ALA A 241 13.21 -1.26 11.93
C ALA A 241 11.83 -0.78 11.42
N ILE A 242 11.68 -0.56 10.11
CA ILE A 242 10.36 -0.26 9.51
C ILE A 242 9.39 -1.43 9.72
N MET A 243 9.84 -2.67 9.45
CA MET A 243 9.00 -3.87 9.50
C MET A 243 8.63 -4.32 10.92
N GLN A 244 9.58 -4.23 11.87
CA GLN A 244 9.40 -4.64 13.26
C GLN A 244 8.54 -3.66 14.07
N GLY A 245 8.49 -2.39 13.67
CA GLY A 245 7.63 -1.38 14.27
C GLY A 245 8.37 -0.38 15.15
N GLY A 246 8.92 0.66 14.53
CA GLY A 246 9.14 1.93 15.22
C GLY A 246 7.80 2.67 15.41
N ALA A 247 7.48 3.09 16.62
CA ALA A 247 6.40 4.05 16.83
C ALA A 247 6.67 5.28 15.94
N SER A 248 5.68 5.72 15.17
CA SER A 248 5.65 7.14 14.79
C SER A 248 5.63 7.89 16.12
N ALA A 249 6.62 8.76 16.34
CA ALA A 249 6.88 9.39 17.64
C ALA A 249 5.56 9.77 18.33
N PRO A 250 5.32 9.30 19.58
CA PRO A 250 4.17 9.73 20.33
C PRO A 250 4.29 11.23 20.57
N ALA A 251 3.34 12.02 20.06
CA ALA A 251 3.05 13.30 20.68
C ALA A 251 2.60 13.01 22.12
N ALA A 252 3.15 13.78 23.06
CA ALA A 252 3.04 13.55 24.49
C ALA A 252 1.57 13.30 24.94
N PRO A 253 1.34 12.43 25.94
CA PRO A 253 -0.02 12.09 26.36
C PRO A 253 -0.68 13.30 27.01
N ALA A 254 -1.69 13.87 26.35
CA ALA A 254 -2.70 14.67 27.03
C ALA A 254 -3.51 13.74 27.93
N GLN A 255 -3.24 13.80 29.23
CA GLN A 255 -4.05 13.17 30.25
C GLN A 255 -5.47 13.74 30.15
N ASN A 256 -6.42 12.96 29.66
CA ASN A 256 -7.82 13.18 29.98
C ASN A 256 -8.43 11.87 30.45
N GLN A 257 -8.58 11.78 31.77
CA GLN A 257 -9.42 10.80 32.42
C GLN A 257 -10.85 10.98 31.91
N ILE A 258 -11.43 9.93 31.35
CA ILE A 258 -12.88 9.82 31.24
C ILE A 258 -13.27 8.50 31.90
N ALA A 259 -14.18 8.65 32.85
CA ALA A 259 -14.65 7.65 33.79
C ALA A 259 -15.14 6.36 33.13
N ALA A 260 -14.97 5.26 33.85
CA ALA A 260 -15.55 3.96 33.55
C ALA A 260 -17.06 4.09 33.27
N GLN A 261 -17.49 3.79 32.04
CA GLN A 261 -18.90 3.54 31.74
C GLN A 261 -19.19 2.03 31.78
N PRO A 262 -20.33 1.60 32.34
CA PRO A 262 -20.61 0.19 32.62
C PRO A 262 -20.82 -0.64 31.35
N ALA A 263 -20.44 -1.92 31.44
CA ALA A 263 -20.70 -2.95 30.45
C ALA A 263 -22.18 -2.95 30.01
N GLN A 264 -22.42 -2.66 28.73
CA GLN A 264 -23.73 -2.90 28.12
C GLN A 264 -23.82 -4.37 27.72
N THR A 265 -24.75 -5.08 28.38
CA THR A 265 -25.20 -6.42 28.03
C THR A 265 -25.72 -6.41 26.59
N GLY A 266 -25.13 -7.24 25.73
CA GLY A 266 -25.61 -7.45 24.36
C GLY A 266 -27.00 -8.09 24.32
N PRO A 267 -27.68 -8.05 23.16
CA PRO A 267 -29.01 -8.63 22.97
C PRO A 267 -28.99 -10.16 23.15
N THR A 268 -30.04 -10.68 23.81
CA THR A 268 -30.24 -12.10 24.12
C THR A 268 -30.43 -12.95 22.86
N ALA A 269 -30.02 -14.23 22.96
CA ALA A 269 -30.05 -15.22 21.89
C ALA A 269 -31.43 -15.45 21.24
N GLU A 270 -32.53 -15.02 21.88
CA GLU A 270 -33.88 -15.04 21.30
C GLU A 270 -34.08 -14.01 20.17
N GLU A 271 -33.40 -12.86 20.20
CA GLU A 271 -33.57 -11.82 19.18
C GLU A 271 -32.78 -12.12 17.90
N ILE A 272 -31.71 -12.91 18.02
CA ILE A 272 -30.89 -13.41 16.89
C ILE A 272 -31.65 -14.51 16.11
N ALA A 273 -32.46 -15.33 16.80
CA ALA A 273 -33.25 -16.39 16.17
C ALA A 273 -34.45 -15.83 15.35
N ALA A 274 -35.05 -14.74 15.81
CA ALA A 274 -36.20 -14.12 15.14
C ALA A 274 -35.81 -13.46 13.79
N LYS A 275 -34.62 -12.87 13.69
CA LYS A 275 -34.14 -12.21 12.46
C LYS A 275 -33.69 -13.22 11.39
N ALA A 276 -33.08 -14.34 11.80
CA ALA A 276 -32.67 -15.41 10.89
C ALA A 276 -33.85 -16.14 10.20
N ALA A 277 -35.01 -16.22 10.86
CA ALA A 277 -36.21 -16.84 10.28
C ALA A 277 -36.91 -15.95 9.24
N ALA A 278 -36.83 -14.62 9.40
CA ALA A 278 -37.43 -13.66 8.46
C ALA A 278 -36.64 -13.57 7.14
N ASP A 279 -35.31 -13.59 7.21
CA ASP A 279 -34.45 -13.49 6.02
C ASP A 279 -34.51 -14.74 5.12
N LYS A 280 -34.74 -15.94 5.70
CA LYS A 280 -34.89 -17.17 4.91
C LYS A 280 -36.18 -17.20 4.10
N LYS A 281 -37.28 -16.67 4.64
CA LYS A 281 -38.60 -16.66 3.97
C LYS A 281 -38.66 -15.63 2.83
N ALA A 282 -37.88 -14.56 2.89
CA ALA A 282 -37.78 -13.55 1.83
C ALA A 282 -36.97 -14.04 0.61
N LYS A 283 -35.90 -14.82 0.84
CA LYS A 283 -35.05 -15.36 -0.23
C LYS A 283 -35.74 -16.46 -1.05
N ASP A 284 -36.45 -17.38 -0.38
CA ASP A 284 -37.19 -18.48 -1.03
C ASP A 284 -38.36 -17.98 -1.92
N ALA A 285 -38.90 -16.77 -1.65
CA ALA A 285 -39.94 -16.15 -2.47
C ALA A 285 -39.39 -15.41 -3.71
N ALA A 286 -38.20 -14.80 -3.60
CA ALA A 286 -37.56 -14.10 -4.71
C ALA A 286 -37.05 -15.09 -5.78
N ASP A 287 -36.47 -16.22 -5.36
CA ASP A 287 -35.93 -17.24 -6.28
C ASP A 287 -37.03 -17.95 -7.10
N LYS A 288 -38.24 -18.11 -6.53
CA LYS A 288 -39.39 -18.67 -7.25
C LYS A 288 -39.95 -17.73 -8.32
N LYS A 289 -39.92 -16.41 -8.08
CA LYS A 289 -40.39 -15.40 -9.04
C LYS A 289 -39.44 -15.26 -10.24
N ALA A 290 -38.13 -15.27 -9.99
CA ALA A 290 -37.10 -15.21 -11.04
C ALA A 290 -37.10 -16.45 -11.97
N LYS A 291 -37.38 -17.64 -11.43
CA LYS A 291 -37.45 -18.88 -12.22
C LYS A 291 -38.71 -18.95 -13.11
N ALA A 292 -39.81 -18.31 -12.71
CA ALA A 292 -41.03 -18.24 -13.50
C ALA A 292 -40.92 -17.24 -14.67
N GLU A 293 -40.27 -16.09 -14.47
CA GLU A 293 -40.06 -15.08 -15.53
C GLU A 293 -39.11 -15.59 -16.64
N LYS A 294 -38.05 -16.34 -16.28
CA LYS A 294 -37.12 -16.92 -17.27
C LYS A 294 -37.78 -18.02 -18.12
N ALA A 295 -38.65 -18.85 -17.53
CA ALA A 295 -39.34 -19.93 -18.25
C ALA A 295 -40.39 -19.40 -19.26
N ALA A 296 -40.97 -18.21 -19.01
CA ALA A 296 -41.89 -17.57 -19.94
C ALA A 296 -41.17 -16.92 -21.14
N ALA A 297 -39.97 -16.37 -20.93
CA ALA A 297 -39.15 -15.79 -22.00
C ALA A 297 -38.61 -16.85 -22.96
N ASP A 298 -38.13 -18.00 -22.43
CA ASP A 298 -37.59 -19.10 -23.24
C ASP A 298 -38.67 -19.78 -24.11
N LYS A 299 -39.96 -19.70 -23.73
CA LYS A 299 -41.08 -20.25 -24.52
C LYS A 299 -41.47 -19.36 -25.71
N LYS A 300 -41.43 -18.04 -25.53
CA LYS A 300 -41.78 -17.07 -26.57
C LYS A 300 -40.72 -17.00 -27.69
N ALA A 301 -39.45 -17.16 -27.34
CA ALA A 301 -38.35 -17.21 -28.31
C ALA A 301 -38.40 -18.46 -29.21
N LYS A 302 -38.98 -19.56 -28.73
CA LYS A 302 -39.11 -20.81 -29.49
C LYS A 302 -40.26 -20.77 -30.52
N GLU A 303 -41.35 -20.06 -30.22
CA GLU A 303 -42.47 -19.89 -31.16
C GLU A 303 -42.13 -18.94 -32.32
N GLU A 304 -41.30 -17.91 -32.10
CA GLU A 304 -40.86 -17.01 -33.18
C GLU A 304 -39.83 -17.67 -34.12
N ALA A 305 -39.01 -18.60 -33.63
CA ALA A 305 -38.04 -19.34 -34.45
C ALA A 305 -38.71 -20.37 -35.38
N GLU A 306 -39.83 -20.98 -34.95
CA GLU A 306 -40.56 -21.98 -35.75
C GLU A 306 -41.42 -21.35 -36.86
N ALA A 307 -41.86 -20.10 -36.67
CA ALA A 307 -42.55 -19.32 -37.70
C ALA A 307 -41.62 -18.86 -38.84
N ALA A 308 -40.34 -18.59 -38.56
CA ALA A 308 -39.36 -18.17 -39.57
C ALA A 308 -38.89 -19.34 -40.47
N ALA A 309 -38.84 -20.57 -39.94
CA ALA A 309 -38.39 -21.75 -40.69
C ALA A 309 -39.39 -22.21 -41.77
N LYS A 310 -40.68 -21.85 -41.64
CA LYS A 310 -41.74 -22.27 -42.59
C LYS A 310 -41.89 -21.33 -43.81
N ALA A 311 -41.18 -20.21 -43.85
CA ALA A 311 -41.19 -19.26 -44.96
C ALA A 311 -40.07 -19.50 -46.01
N ALA A 312 -39.07 -20.34 -45.72
CA ALA A 312 -37.92 -20.58 -46.60
C ALA A 312 -38.02 -21.86 -47.46
N ALA A 313 -39.08 -22.66 -47.32
CA ALA A 313 -39.23 -23.96 -48.01
C ALA A 313 -40.17 -23.89 -49.22
N GLY A 314 -39.93 -22.96 -50.15
CA GLY A 314 -40.75 -22.80 -51.34
C GLY A 314 -40.07 -22.03 -52.48
N ALA A 315 -38.96 -22.55 -53.02
CA ALA A 315 -38.51 -22.30 -54.39
C ALA A 315 -37.35 -23.23 -54.75
N ASP A 316 -37.66 -24.29 -55.49
CA ASP A 316 -36.72 -25.14 -56.23
C ASP A 316 -36.32 -24.46 -57.54
N ALA A 317 -35.05 -24.60 -57.92
CA ALA A 317 -34.58 -25.02 -59.27
C ALA A 317 -33.30 -24.30 -59.71
N GLY A 318 -32.25 -25.07 -60.02
CA GLY A 318 -31.37 -24.73 -61.14
C GLY A 318 -29.85 -24.91 -60.98
N LEU A 319 -29.39 -26.14 -61.22
CA LEU A 319 -28.22 -26.51 -62.05
C LEU A 319 -26.76 -26.26 -61.58
N GLY A 320 -25.95 -27.31 -61.73
CA GLY A 320 -24.55 -27.23 -62.18
C GLY A 320 -23.48 -27.49 -61.11
N ILE A 321 -23.12 -28.74 -60.81
CA ILE A 321 -21.96 -29.46 -61.39
C ILE A 321 -20.59 -28.89 -60.95
N ASP A 322 -20.02 -29.55 -59.92
CA ASP A 322 -18.82 -30.39 -59.94
C ASP A 322 -17.36 -29.83 -59.99
N LEU A 323 -16.52 -30.57 -59.23
CA LEU A 323 -15.07 -30.81 -59.27
C LEU A 323 -14.07 -29.69 -58.96
N GLY A 324 -13.51 -29.77 -57.74
CA GLY A 324 -12.12 -30.21 -57.49
C GLY A 324 -10.95 -29.26 -57.79
N MET A 325 -10.07 -29.04 -56.80
CA MET A 325 -8.60 -29.17 -56.93
C MET A 325 -7.88 -28.74 -55.64
N ASP A 326 -6.93 -29.58 -55.24
CA ASP A 326 -5.76 -29.32 -54.39
C ASP A 326 -5.17 -27.90 -54.51
N LEU A 327 -4.53 -27.40 -53.43
CA LEU A 327 -3.10 -27.06 -53.46
C LEU A 327 -2.52 -26.64 -52.10
N ASN A 328 -1.26 -27.06 -51.96
CA ASN A 328 -0.30 -27.04 -50.87
C ASN A 328 0.49 -25.72 -50.73
N ALA A 329 1.36 -25.65 -49.70
CA ALA A 329 2.47 -24.71 -49.39
C ALA A 329 2.12 -23.63 -48.32
N GLY A 330 2.89 -23.38 -47.26
CA GLY A 330 4.27 -23.72 -46.88
C GLY A 330 5.00 -22.43 -46.49
N ALA A 331 5.66 -22.37 -45.31
CA ALA A 331 6.92 -21.64 -45.04
C ALA A 331 7.17 -21.44 -43.53
N GLU A 332 8.34 -21.92 -43.10
CA GLU A 332 8.98 -21.74 -41.80
C GLU A 332 9.80 -20.44 -41.77
N GLY A 333 10.07 -19.91 -40.56
CA GLY A 333 10.93 -18.73 -40.35
C GLY A 333 11.62 -18.78 -38.99
N ASP A 334 12.90 -19.12 -39.03
CA ASP A 334 13.90 -19.24 -37.96
C ASP A 334 14.35 -17.86 -37.43
N LEU A 335 14.60 -17.71 -36.12
CA LEU A 335 15.22 -16.52 -35.52
C LEU A 335 16.27 -16.92 -34.49
N ALA A 336 17.52 -16.59 -34.84
CA ALA A 336 18.75 -16.89 -34.14
C ALA A 336 18.97 -16.07 -32.86
N ALA A 337 19.71 -16.70 -31.94
CA ALA A 337 20.21 -16.15 -30.69
C ALA A 337 21.40 -15.18 -30.92
N GLY A 338 21.42 -14.11 -30.13
CA GLY A 338 22.53 -13.15 -30.03
C GLY A 338 22.99 -13.00 -28.58
N ASP A 339 24.24 -13.36 -28.36
CA ASP A 339 25.07 -13.30 -27.15
C ASP A 339 25.19 -11.88 -26.56
N LEU A 340 25.18 -11.74 -25.24
CA LEU A 340 25.52 -10.48 -24.54
C LEU A 340 26.35 -10.79 -23.29
N ALA A 341 27.65 -10.52 -23.42
CA ALA A 341 28.65 -10.60 -22.38
C ALA A 341 28.47 -9.47 -21.33
N VAL A 342 28.51 -9.83 -20.05
CA VAL A 342 28.52 -8.90 -18.91
C VAL A 342 29.97 -8.64 -18.49
N GLY A 343 30.36 -7.36 -18.46
CA GLY A 343 31.64 -6.91 -17.93
C GLY A 343 31.46 -5.78 -16.94
N GLY A 344 32.12 -5.92 -15.78
CA GLY A 344 32.65 -4.82 -14.97
C GLY A 344 31.66 -4.10 -14.05
N GLY A 345 31.67 -4.46 -12.77
CA GLY A 345 30.98 -3.73 -11.71
C GLY A 345 31.65 -2.38 -11.44
N ASP A 346 30.97 -1.30 -11.79
CA ASP A 346 31.19 0.01 -11.22
C ASP A 346 30.20 0.24 -10.07
N LEU A 347 30.71 0.78 -8.96
CA LEU A 347 29.90 1.20 -7.83
C LEU A 347 29.03 2.36 -8.29
N VAL A 348 27.74 2.10 -8.52
CA VAL A 348 26.72 3.11 -8.84
C VAL A 348 26.83 4.26 -7.86
N SER A 349 27.17 5.43 -8.40
CA SER A 349 27.20 6.66 -7.62
C SER A 349 25.78 6.98 -7.13
N ASP A 350 25.65 7.66 -5.99
CA ASP A 350 24.34 8.12 -5.51
C ASP A 350 23.63 9.06 -6.52
N GLU A 351 24.37 9.56 -7.51
CA GLU A 351 23.89 10.37 -8.64
C GLU A 351 23.10 9.55 -9.67
N GLU A 352 23.57 8.35 -10.06
CA GLU A 352 22.83 7.47 -10.99
C GLU A 352 21.52 6.94 -10.38
N LEU A 353 21.49 6.76 -9.06
CA LEU A 353 20.25 6.46 -8.35
C LEU A 353 19.33 7.67 -8.33
N ALA A 354 19.86 8.88 -8.10
CA ALA A 354 19.05 10.10 -8.12
C ALA A 354 18.33 10.29 -9.46
N ASP A 355 19.00 10.04 -10.59
CA ASP A 355 18.42 10.19 -11.93
C ASP A 355 17.30 9.17 -12.21
N LEU A 356 17.40 7.94 -11.70
CA LEU A 356 16.35 6.93 -11.83
C LEU A 356 15.08 7.29 -11.03
N PHE A 357 15.26 8.00 -9.91
CA PHE A 357 14.18 8.43 -9.01
C PHE A 357 13.74 9.87 -9.24
N ALA A 358 14.34 10.59 -10.19
CA ALA A 358 13.87 11.89 -10.63
C ALA A 358 12.43 11.76 -11.15
N VAL A 359 11.55 12.59 -10.59
CA VAL A 359 10.10 12.60 -10.83
C VAL A 359 9.76 13.30 -12.13
#